data_AF-A0A1J3DCA0-F1
#
_entry.id   AF-A0A1J3DCA0-F1
#
_cell.length_a   1.000
_cell.length_b   1.000
_cell.length_c   1.000
_cell.angle_alpha   90.00
_cell.angle_beta   90.00
_cell.angle_gamma   90.00
#
_symmetry.space_group_name_H-M   'P 1'
#
loop_
_entity.id
_entity.type
_entity.pdbx_description
1 polymer ?
#
loop_
_entity_poly.entity_id
_entity_poly.type
_entity_poly.pdbx_seq_one_letter_code
_entity_poly.pdbx_strand_id
1 'polypeptide(L)'
;GLIPTMATTTNRNSKKNDGGLSSLTPRQISVEKFTEARAAELESLHSVISNRLNNDFRSKRNKRRRTNAFTNQPGKKRRNPKRPRSESSIGQASGGGDHETKIPRRVKRRMELKGR
;
A
#
# COMPACT_ATOMS: atom_id res chain seq x y z
N GLY A 1 75.86 31.83 7.79
CA GLY A 1 75.18 30.52 7.83
C GLY A 1 73.70 30.75 7.66
N LEU A 2 73.07 29.98 6.77
CA LEU A 2 71.76 30.25 6.16
C LEU A 2 70.57 30.20 7.13
N ILE A 3 69.55 31.00 6.81
CA ILE A 3 68.20 31.01 7.41
C ILE A 3 67.46 29.72 6.99
N PRO A 4 66.83 28.97 7.90
CA PRO A 4 65.87 27.95 7.51
C PRO A 4 64.53 28.60 7.18
N THR A 5 64.21 28.69 5.88
CA THR A 5 62.88 29.05 5.38
C THR A 5 62.08 27.79 5.04
N MET A 6 60.79 27.85 5.40
CA MET A 6 59.64 27.07 4.90
C MET A 6 59.42 25.65 5.45
N ALA A 7 58.28 25.47 6.12
CA ALA A 7 57.13 24.79 5.49
C ALA A 7 55.88 24.93 6.39
N THR A 8 55.02 25.89 6.10
CA THR A 8 53.63 25.88 6.58
C THR A 8 52.85 24.83 5.79
N THR A 9 52.59 23.67 6.40
CA THR A 9 51.71 22.64 5.85
C THR A 9 50.25 23.07 6.00
N THR A 10 49.75 23.88 5.07
CA THR A 10 48.31 24.09 4.93
C THR A 10 47.76 23.08 3.93
N ASN A 11 47.51 21.84 4.35
CA ASN A 11 46.73 20.90 3.56
C ASN A 11 45.33 20.76 4.16
N ARG A 12 44.51 21.82 3.97
CA ARG A 12 43.06 21.72 4.12
C ARG A 12 42.49 21.31 2.78
N ASN A 13 42.56 20.00 2.50
CA ASN A 13 41.69 19.36 1.52
C ASN A 13 40.25 19.51 2.02
N SER A 14 39.64 20.66 1.73
CA SER A 14 38.20 20.83 1.81
C SER A 14 37.58 20.06 0.66
N LYS A 15 37.50 18.74 0.82
CA LYS A 15 36.57 17.94 0.04
C LYS A 15 35.20 18.48 0.37
N LYS A 16 34.68 19.33 -0.52
CA LYS A 16 33.30 19.79 -0.48
C LYS A 16 32.46 18.53 -0.44
N ASN A 17 31.90 18.25 0.73
CA ASN A 17 30.83 17.30 0.84
C ASN A 17 29.71 17.94 0.03
N ASP A 18 29.52 17.47 -1.19
CA ASP A 18 28.34 17.76 -1.99
C ASP A 18 27.15 17.08 -1.30
N GLY A 19 26.77 17.63 -0.14
CA GLY A 19 25.57 17.31 0.63
C GLY A 19 24.31 17.83 -0.06
N GLY A 20 24.27 17.74 -1.40
CA GLY A 20 23.28 18.45 -2.22
C GLY A 20 22.50 17.59 -3.20
N LEU A 21 22.88 16.33 -3.44
CA LEU A 21 22.18 15.48 -4.43
C LEU A 21 21.64 14.16 -3.89
N SER A 22 22.10 13.71 -2.71
CA SER A 22 21.55 12.51 -2.05
C SER A 22 20.23 12.74 -1.30
N SER A 23 19.77 13.99 -1.23
CA SER A 23 18.49 14.39 -0.64
C SER A 23 17.36 14.52 -1.68
N LEU A 24 17.68 14.55 -2.98
CA LEU A 24 16.74 14.80 -4.07
C LEU A 24 16.24 13.53 -4.77
N THR A 25 16.96 12.41 -4.64
CA THR A 25 16.48 11.10 -5.09
C THR A 25 16.08 10.26 -3.89
N PRO A 26 14.96 9.52 -3.94
CA PRO A 26 14.67 8.51 -2.92
C PRO A 26 15.88 7.61 -2.80
N ARG A 27 16.43 7.48 -1.59
CA ARG A 27 17.56 6.58 -1.34
C ARG A 27 17.13 5.17 -1.70
N GLN A 28 17.51 4.70 -2.88
CA GLN A 28 17.27 3.33 -3.28
C GLN A 28 18.10 2.44 -2.34
N ILE A 29 17.40 1.71 -1.48
CA ILE A 29 18.04 0.77 -0.56
C ILE A 29 18.35 -0.53 -1.31
N SER A 30 19.61 -0.97 -1.28
CA SER A 30 19.96 -2.32 -1.72
C SER A 30 19.58 -3.30 -0.60
N VAL A 31 18.59 -4.15 -0.88
CA VAL A 31 18.10 -5.14 0.09
C VAL A 31 19.21 -6.13 0.45
N GLU A 32 19.95 -6.61 -0.55
CA GLU A 32 21.06 -7.57 -0.39
C GLU A 32 22.13 -7.06 0.57
N LYS A 33 22.68 -5.86 0.32
CA LYS A 33 23.70 -5.26 1.20
C LYS A 33 23.20 -5.07 2.63
N PHE A 34 21.93 -4.70 2.79
CA PHE A 34 21.33 -4.53 4.11
C PHE A 34 21.16 -5.86 4.84
N THR A 35 20.75 -6.92 4.13
CA THR A 35 20.58 -8.26 4.72
C THR A 35 21.91 -8.90 5.08
N GLU A 36 22.93 -8.77 4.22
CA GLU A 36 24.27 -9.33 4.47
C GLU A 36 24.92 -8.70 5.70
N ALA A 37 24.90 -7.36 5.78
CA ALA A 37 25.47 -6.63 6.90
C ALA A 37 24.80 -6.97 8.25
N ARG A 38 23.57 -7.49 8.24
CA ARG A 38 22.77 -7.82 9.45
C ARG A 38 22.47 -9.31 9.59
N ALA A 39 23.11 -10.18 8.82
CA ALA A 39 22.76 -11.60 8.76
C ALA A 39 22.82 -12.27 10.15
N ALA A 40 23.91 -12.06 10.90
CA ALA A 40 24.08 -12.65 12.23
C ALA A 40 23.00 -12.20 13.24
N GLU A 41 22.58 -10.93 13.18
CA GLU A 41 21.50 -10.40 14.03
C GLU A 41 20.16 -11.05 13.70
N LEU A 42 19.85 -11.16 12.40
CA LEU A 42 18.61 -11.77 11.92
C LEU A 42 18.53 -13.25 12.30
N GLU A 43 19.62 -14.01 12.19
CA GLU A 43 19.64 -15.42 12.57
C GLU A 43 19.48 -15.62 14.08
N SER A 44 20.15 -14.81 14.88
CA SER A 44 19.98 -14.82 16.34
C SER A 44 18.53 -14.51 16.74
N LEU A 45 17.94 -13.48 16.14
CA LEU A 45 16.55 -13.10 16.39
C LEU A 45 15.58 -14.20 15.93
N HIS A 46 15.82 -14.78 14.76
CA HIS A 46 14.98 -15.84 14.22
C HIS A 46 14.99 -17.08 15.13
N SER A 47 16.15 -17.48 15.64
CA SER A 47 16.29 -18.59 16.60
C SER A 47 15.49 -18.36 17.89
N VAL A 48 15.51 -17.13 18.44
CA VAL A 48 14.73 -16.83 19.66
C VAL A 48 13.22 -16.84 19.38
N ILE A 49 12.78 -16.26 18.26
CA ILE A 49 11.35 -16.14 17.93
C ILE A 49 10.78 -17.50 17.52
N SER A 50 11.51 -18.28 16.73
CA SER A 50 11.07 -19.60 16.25
C SER A 50 10.78 -20.54 17.40
N ASN A 51 11.63 -20.53 18.44
CA ASN A 51 11.42 -21.28 19.68
C ASN A 51 10.16 -20.82 20.43
N ARG A 52 9.87 -19.52 20.48
CA ARG A 52 8.67 -18.99 21.15
C ARG A 52 7.37 -19.29 20.39
N LEU A 53 7.44 -19.31 19.07
CA LEU A 53 6.30 -19.51 18.18
C LEU A 53 6.14 -20.95 17.70
N ASN A 54 7.00 -21.88 18.14
CA ASN A 54 7.06 -23.25 17.63
C ASN A 54 7.11 -23.30 16.09
N ASN A 55 7.90 -22.42 15.49
CA ASN A 55 8.00 -22.21 14.04
C ASN A 55 6.69 -21.79 13.33
N ASP A 56 5.65 -21.35 14.03
CA ASP A 56 4.41 -20.85 13.43
C ASP A 56 4.43 -19.32 13.25
N PHE A 57 4.72 -18.89 12.01
CA PHE A 57 4.74 -17.48 11.62
C PHE A 57 3.45 -17.01 10.92
N ARG A 58 2.37 -17.81 10.98
CA ARG A 58 1.15 -17.50 10.22
C ARG A 58 0.37 -16.35 10.86
N SER A 59 0.02 -15.36 10.05
CA SER A 59 -0.85 -14.26 10.49
C SER A 59 -2.33 -14.63 10.48
N LYS A 60 -3.11 -14.03 11.39
CA LYS A 60 -4.56 -14.25 11.49
C LYS A 60 -5.32 -13.49 10.39
N ARG A 61 -6.26 -14.17 9.73
CA ARG A 61 -7.07 -13.59 8.64
C ARG A 61 -7.89 -12.36 9.08
N ASN A 62 -8.42 -12.35 10.30
CA ASN A 62 -9.21 -11.23 10.84
C ASN A 62 -8.38 -9.96 11.13
N LYS A 63 -7.05 -10.07 11.19
CA LYS A 63 -6.13 -8.93 11.38
C LYS A 63 -5.69 -8.28 10.07
N ARG A 64 -6.01 -8.88 8.91
CA ARG A 64 -5.69 -8.30 7.60
C ARG A 64 -6.42 -6.98 7.39
N ARG A 65 -5.77 -6.05 6.71
CA ARG A 65 -6.30 -4.73 6.31
C ARG A 65 -6.06 -4.52 4.81
N ARG A 66 -6.84 -3.64 4.18
CA ARG A 66 -6.63 -3.24 2.77
C ARG A 66 -5.54 -2.16 2.73
N THR A 67 -4.71 -2.17 1.69
CA THR A 67 -3.79 -1.07 1.42
C THR A 67 -4.54 0.12 0.82
N ASN A 68 -4.06 1.33 1.08
CA ASN A 68 -4.59 2.55 0.48
C ASN A 68 -3.70 2.97 -0.70
N ALA A 69 -4.23 3.85 -1.55
CA ALA A 69 -3.47 4.42 -2.65
C ALA A 69 -2.32 5.31 -2.12
N PHE A 70 -1.25 5.42 -2.91
CA PHE A 70 -0.12 6.31 -2.61
C PHE A 70 -0.50 7.80 -2.70
N THR A 71 -1.54 8.14 -3.45
CA THR A 71 -1.97 9.52 -3.66
C THR A 71 -2.86 10.01 -2.52
N ASN A 72 -2.63 11.25 -2.08
CA ASN A 72 -3.41 11.89 -1.02
C ASN A 72 -4.80 12.39 -1.49
N GLN A 73 -5.27 11.94 -2.65
CA GLN A 73 -6.49 12.47 -3.23
C GLN A 73 -7.70 11.90 -2.49
N PRO A 74 -8.55 12.76 -1.87
CA PRO A 74 -9.77 12.28 -1.26
C PRO A 74 -10.63 11.66 -2.35
N GLY A 75 -11.05 10.40 -2.14
CA GLY A 75 -11.88 9.68 -3.11
C GLY A 75 -13.09 10.53 -3.49
N LYS A 76 -13.30 10.78 -4.79
CA LYS A 76 -14.45 11.55 -5.28
C LYS A 76 -15.70 10.95 -4.66
N LYS A 77 -16.43 11.72 -3.82
CA LYS A 77 -17.74 11.31 -3.30
C LYS A 77 -18.57 10.89 -4.52
N ARG A 78 -18.88 9.59 -4.63
CA ARG A 78 -19.91 9.14 -5.56
C ARG A 78 -21.18 9.84 -5.09
N ARG A 79 -21.55 10.94 -5.75
CA ARG A 79 -22.90 11.48 -5.65
C ARG A 79 -23.77 10.36 -6.17
N ASN A 80 -24.32 9.53 -5.27
CA ASN A 80 -25.47 8.73 -5.62
C ASN A 80 -26.50 9.74 -6.12
N PRO A 81 -26.89 9.75 -7.41
CA PRO A 81 -28.09 10.47 -7.75
C PRO A 81 -29.19 9.79 -6.94
N LYS A 82 -29.71 10.51 -5.94
CA LYS A 82 -30.92 10.09 -5.24
C LYS A 82 -31.94 9.85 -6.35
N ARG A 83 -32.44 8.62 -6.49
CA ARG A 83 -33.61 8.37 -7.32
C ARG A 83 -34.70 9.32 -6.81
N PRO A 84 -35.34 10.13 -7.66
CA PRO A 84 -36.48 10.90 -7.22
C PRO A 84 -37.55 9.91 -6.75
N ARG A 85 -37.92 9.97 -5.47
CA ARG A 85 -39.26 9.57 -5.03
C ARG A 85 -40.16 10.72 -5.48
N SER A 86 -40.79 10.58 -6.64
CA SER A 86 -41.97 11.38 -6.95
C SER A 86 -43.19 10.55 -6.59
N GLU A 87 -43.88 11.01 -5.55
CA GLU A 87 -45.25 10.67 -5.25
C GLU A 87 -46.14 10.87 -6.49
N SER A 88 -47.10 9.97 -6.65
CA SER A 88 -48.37 10.12 -7.35
C SER A 88 -48.42 11.11 -8.52
N SER A 89 -48.40 10.57 -9.73
CA SER A 89 -49.11 11.21 -10.86
C SER A 89 -49.87 10.11 -11.60
N ILE A 90 -51.17 10.10 -11.34
CA ILE A 90 -52.20 9.47 -12.17
C ILE A 90 -52.01 10.00 -13.59
N GLY A 91 -51.87 9.11 -14.58
CA GLY A 91 -51.72 9.53 -15.97
C GLY A 91 -51.47 8.35 -16.91
N GLN A 92 -52.37 8.17 -17.86
CA GLN A 92 -52.53 7.07 -18.79
C GLN A 92 -51.30 6.69 -19.65
N ALA A 93 -51.18 5.37 -19.79
CA ALA A 93 -51.11 4.59 -21.04
C ALA A 93 -49.94 4.71 -22.03
N SER A 94 -49.63 3.52 -22.56
CA SER A 94 -49.12 3.20 -23.88
C SER A 94 -47.60 3.10 -24.04
N GLY A 95 -47.13 1.86 -24.16
CA GLY A 95 -45.78 1.52 -24.61
C GLY A 95 -45.53 0.02 -24.46
N GLY A 96 -45.88 -0.76 -25.48
CA GLY A 96 -45.66 -2.20 -25.53
C GLY A 96 -44.18 -2.56 -25.41
N GLY A 97 -43.92 -3.64 -24.68
CA GLY A 97 -42.62 -4.27 -24.55
C GLY A 97 -42.73 -5.35 -23.49
N ASP A 98 -42.51 -6.60 -23.88
CA ASP A 98 -42.42 -7.75 -22.99
C ASP A 98 -41.35 -7.48 -21.91
N HIS A 99 -41.78 -6.93 -20.79
CA HIS A 99 -41.01 -6.93 -19.57
C HIS A 99 -41.24 -8.29 -18.89
N GLU A 100 -40.65 -9.34 -19.48
CA GLU A 100 -40.31 -10.53 -18.70
C GLU A 100 -39.55 -10.03 -17.47
N THR A 101 -40.21 -10.10 -16.32
CA THR A 101 -39.67 -9.67 -15.04
C THR A 101 -38.50 -10.58 -14.70
N LYS A 102 -37.28 -10.20 -15.12
CA LYS A 102 -36.06 -10.96 -14.84
C LYS A 102 -35.91 -11.09 -13.33
N ILE A 103 -36.29 -12.25 -12.81
CA ILE A 103 -36.24 -12.60 -11.39
C ILE A 103 -34.86 -12.21 -10.84
N PRO A 104 -34.79 -11.47 -9.71
CA PRO A 104 -33.54 -11.04 -9.13
C PRO A 104 -32.61 -12.23 -8.87
N ARG A 105 -31.32 -12.07 -9.19
CA ARG A 105 -30.28 -13.12 -9.03
C ARG A 105 -30.31 -13.81 -7.66
N ARG A 106 -30.64 -13.05 -6.60
CA ARG A 106 -30.79 -13.58 -5.23
C ARG A 106 -31.87 -14.66 -5.12
N VAL A 107 -33.00 -14.48 -5.80
CA VAL A 107 -34.12 -15.42 -5.79
C VAL A 107 -33.75 -16.68 -6.60
N LYS A 108 -33.15 -16.52 -7.79
CA LYS A 108 -32.65 -17.65 -8.60
C LYS A 108 -31.68 -18.54 -7.81
N ARG A 109 -30.65 -17.93 -7.20
CA ARG A 109 -29.65 -18.66 -6.40
C ARG A 109 -30.24 -19.37 -5.19
N ARG A 110 -31.26 -18.80 -4.56
CA ARG A 110 -31.96 -19.45 -3.44
C ARG A 110 -32.72 -20.70 -3.89
N MET A 111 -33.35 -20.64 -5.06
CA MET A 111 -34.07 -21.78 -5.64
C MET A 111 -33.09 -22.91 -6.00
N GLU A 112 -31.98 -22.59 -6.66
CA GLU A 112 -30.92 -23.55 -7.04
C GLU A 112 -30.33 -24.30 -5.82
N LEU A 113 -30.18 -23.60 -4.68
CA LEU A 113 -29.64 -24.18 -3.46
C LEU A 113 -30.66 -24.92 -2.59
N LYS A 114 -31.96 -24.77 -2.87
CA LYS A 114 -33.03 -25.45 -2.13
C LYS A 114 -33.34 -26.85 -2.69
N GLY A 115 -32.88 -27.14 -3.91
CA GLY A 115 -33.03 -28.43 -4.57
C GLY A 115 -31.81 -29.35 -4.45
N ARG A 116 -30.91 -29.12 -3.49
CA ARG A 116 -29.81 -30.03 -3.12
C ARG A 116 -29.95 -30.46 -1.67
#